data_AF-A0A5K8AEA1-F1
#
_entry.id   AF-A0A5K8AEA1-F1
#
_cell.length_a   1.000
_cell.length_b   1.000
_cell.length_c   1.000
_cell.angle_alpha   90.00
_cell.angle_beta   90.00
_cell.angle_gamma   90.00
#
_symmetry.space_group_name_H-M   'P 1'
#
loop_
_entity.id
_entity.type
_entity.pdbx_description
1 polymer ?
#
loop_
_entity_poly.entity_id
_entity_poly.type
_entity_poly.pdbx_seq_one_letter_code
_entity_poly.pdbx_strand_id
1 'polypeptide(L)'
;MKKFAAIFFVAVLSLALTAPAFALENQFGGYFRVRMFNQTNFDGDDKSRDTEAQLIDSRTRLYYTALINDNLKFVSKFEIDSVWGDNEYYDSGKGSQGRFAADSVNIETKNAYIDFNLGPANVKMGTQGGVIQRGFIVDEDFSGITLGLTGLTARFAKIDEDGDSSSDDAQLFQLAYALDLGGLTLTPNFTYYDLYDDQVEIEGYEIQLEDPKVWFLGLDVDGAAGALSYWGTFIYEGGELNSDVDVDAFLLAVGAGMDLSDAMELHFETFYASGQDDDADDLEAFTVPVGQSYYWSEIMGYGIFDNQVSNGSCADYISDIWAINVGVSYKVTEKLSLGADLWYAQLAEDNENDDTDLGTEIDLSASYTIVEGLQLDVVAAYLFAGDATTMDVHDDEDPIEIGAQFSVAF
;
A
#
# COMPACT_ATOMS: atom_id res chain seq x y z
N MET A 1 -29.34 -64.70 -1.42
CA MET A 1 -28.19 -63.91 -0.90
C MET A 1 -27.26 -63.41 -2.00
N LYS A 2 -26.73 -64.24 -2.91
CA LYS A 2 -25.80 -63.79 -3.98
C LYS A 2 -26.34 -62.72 -4.95
N LYS A 3 -27.65 -62.74 -5.28
CA LYS A 3 -28.27 -61.73 -6.19
C LYS A 3 -28.50 -60.36 -5.52
N PHE A 4 -28.75 -60.33 -4.21
CA PHE A 4 -28.90 -59.08 -3.47
C PHE A 4 -27.55 -58.42 -3.17
N ALA A 5 -26.51 -59.21 -2.91
CA ALA A 5 -25.15 -58.69 -2.75
C ALA A 5 -24.63 -58.03 -4.04
N ALA A 6 -24.93 -58.61 -5.22
CA ALA A 6 -24.54 -58.02 -6.50
C ALA A 6 -25.28 -56.69 -6.78
N ILE A 7 -26.57 -56.60 -6.46
CA ILE A 7 -27.35 -55.36 -6.63
C ILE A 7 -26.87 -54.27 -5.65
N PHE A 8 -26.60 -54.64 -4.40
CA PHE A 8 -26.05 -53.70 -3.42
C PHE A 8 -24.65 -53.22 -3.81
N PHE A 9 -23.79 -54.12 -4.30
CA PHE A 9 -22.46 -53.77 -4.76
C PHE A 9 -22.49 -52.86 -5.99
N VAL A 10 -23.38 -53.13 -6.96
CA VAL A 10 -23.58 -52.25 -8.13
C VAL A 10 -24.18 -50.91 -7.70
N ALA A 11 -25.13 -50.86 -6.77
CA ALA A 11 -25.70 -49.60 -6.27
C ALA A 11 -24.67 -48.76 -5.50
N VAL A 12 -23.81 -49.39 -4.69
CA VAL A 12 -22.71 -48.72 -3.99
C VAL A 12 -21.63 -48.25 -4.96
N LEU A 13 -21.27 -49.05 -5.97
CA LEU A 13 -20.36 -48.61 -7.04
C LEU A 13 -20.96 -47.48 -7.88
N SER A 14 -22.26 -47.54 -8.17
CA SER A 14 -22.97 -46.48 -8.89
C SER A 14 -22.97 -45.21 -8.06
N LEU A 15 -23.30 -45.28 -6.77
CA LEU A 15 -23.27 -44.14 -5.84
C LEU A 15 -21.84 -43.61 -5.60
N ALA A 16 -20.81 -44.46 -5.61
CA ALA A 16 -19.41 -44.05 -5.50
C ALA A 16 -18.86 -43.46 -6.79
N LEU A 17 -19.40 -43.86 -7.96
CA LEU A 17 -19.07 -43.30 -9.28
C LEU A 17 -19.94 -42.10 -9.67
N THR A 18 -21.06 -41.87 -8.96
CA THR A 18 -21.92 -40.67 -9.08
C THR A 18 -21.78 -39.73 -7.88
N ALA A 19 -20.92 -40.04 -6.91
CA ALA A 19 -20.48 -39.03 -5.97
C ALA A 19 -19.91 -37.91 -6.83
N PRO A 20 -20.37 -36.65 -6.68
CA PRO A 20 -19.72 -35.56 -7.39
C PRO A 20 -18.24 -35.69 -7.03
N ALA A 21 -17.39 -35.86 -8.04
CA ALA A 21 -16.00 -35.54 -7.85
C ALA A 21 -16.04 -34.09 -7.40
N PHE A 22 -15.87 -33.86 -6.10
CA PHE A 22 -15.47 -32.55 -5.58
C PHE A 22 -14.10 -32.33 -6.21
N ALA A 23 -14.10 -31.91 -7.47
CA ALA A 23 -12.91 -31.59 -8.19
C ALA A 23 -12.44 -30.29 -7.55
N LEU A 24 -11.62 -30.45 -6.52
CA LEU A 24 -10.83 -29.36 -5.96
C LEU A 24 -10.10 -28.73 -7.14
N GLU A 25 -10.59 -27.57 -7.59
CA GLU A 25 -9.91 -26.81 -8.61
C GLU A 25 -8.78 -26.03 -7.94
N ASN A 26 -7.59 -26.13 -8.51
CA ASN A 26 -6.40 -25.48 -8.00
C ASN A 26 -5.98 -24.43 -9.00
N GLN A 27 -5.92 -23.18 -8.56
CA GLN A 27 -5.45 -22.06 -9.34
C GLN A 27 -4.06 -21.67 -8.83
N PHE A 28 -3.14 -21.55 -9.78
CA PHE A 28 -1.77 -21.10 -9.53
C PHE A 28 -1.55 -19.83 -10.31
N GLY A 29 -0.82 -18.91 -9.71
CA GLY A 29 -0.29 -17.75 -10.40
C GLY A 29 0.90 -17.21 -9.64
N GLY A 30 1.41 -16.08 -10.08
CA GLY A 30 2.48 -15.41 -9.37
C GLY A 30 2.97 -14.15 -10.04
N TYR A 31 3.97 -13.58 -9.38
CA TYR A 31 4.67 -12.39 -9.81
C TYR A 31 6.16 -12.58 -9.55
N PHE A 32 6.99 -12.15 -10.48
CA PHE A 32 8.43 -12.08 -10.28
C PHE A 32 8.92 -10.73 -10.80
N ARG A 33 9.70 -10.01 -10.00
CA ARG A 33 10.43 -8.82 -10.44
C ARG A 33 11.92 -8.92 -10.20
N VAL A 34 12.69 -8.23 -11.04
CA VAL A 34 14.07 -7.83 -10.80
C VAL A 34 14.14 -6.33 -11.00
N ARG A 35 14.73 -5.60 -10.06
CA ARG A 35 15.01 -4.17 -10.18
C ARG A 35 16.50 -3.93 -10.20
N MET A 36 16.92 -2.92 -10.96
CA MET A 36 18.29 -2.46 -11.06
C MET A 36 18.25 -0.94 -11.07
N PHE A 37 18.76 -0.30 -10.02
CA PHE A 37 18.59 1.14 -9.87
C PHE A 37 19.78 1.79 -9.17
N ASN A 38 19.85 3.10 -9.34
CA ASN A 38 20.78 3.98 -8.67
C ASN A 38 20.01 5.18 -8.13
N GLN A 39 20.23 5.48 -6.85
CA GLN A 39 19.72 6.64 -6.13
C GLN A 39 20.92 7.38 -5.55
N THR A 40 20.96 8.70 -5.67
CA THR A 40 22.11 9.51 -5.27
C THR A 40 21.62 10.82 -4.64
N ASN A 41 22.29 11.25 -3.57
CA ASN A 41 22.03 12.48 -2.82
C ASN A 41 20.61 12.59 -2.25
N PHE A 42 19.98 11.48 -1.84
CA PHE A 42 18.63 11.52 -1.27
C PHE A 42 18.58 12.25 0.10
N ASP A 43 19.72 12.44 0.76
CA ASP A 43 19.88 13.30 1.94
C ASP A 43 20.06 14.79 1.60
N GLY A 44 20.13 15.16 0.32
CA GLY A 44 20.32 16.54 -0.11
C GLY A 44 21.74 17.10 0.08
N ASP A 45 22.76 16.26 0.31
CA ASP A 45 24.18 16.67 0.51
C ASP A 45 25.12 15.87 -0.44
N ASP A 46 26.20 16.50 -0.93
CA ASP A 46 27.27 15.83 -1.74
C ASP A 46 28.45 15.32 -0.87
N LYS A 47 28.43 15.51 0.45
CA LYS A 47 29.56 15.10 1.32
C LYS A 47 29.62 13.61 1.62
N SER A 48 28.48 12.95 1.69
CA SER A 48 28.34 11.58 2.19
C SER A 48 27.82 10.68 1.08
N ARG A 49 28.34 9.45 0.99
CA ARG A 49 27.78 8.42 0.11
C ARG A 49 26.92 7.43 0.89
N ASP A 50 26.66 7.72 2.15
CA ASP A 50 26.03 6.78 3.08
C ASP A 50 24.54 6.57 2.76
N THR A 51 23.96 7.49 1.97
CA THR A 51 22.57 7.52 1.48
C THR A 51 22.47 7.25 -0.02
N GLU A 52 23.57 6.89 -0.68
CA GLU A 52 23.53 6.43 -2.07
C GLU A 52 23.15 4.95 -2.15
N ALA A 53 22.23 4.61 -3.05
CA ALA A 53 21.91 3.21 -3.35
C ALA A 53 22.36 2.86 -4.78
N GLN A 54 23.04 1.73 -4.94
CA GLN A 54 23.22 1.09 -6.24
C GLN A 54 22.91 -0.40 -6.07
N LEU A 55 21.65 -0.74 -6.34
CA LEU A 55 21.10 -2.03 -5.94
C LEU A 55 20.56 -2.81 -7.13
N ILE A 56 20.64 -4.13 -6.97
CA ILE A 56 19.90 -5.07 -7.78
C ILE A 56 19.13 -5.95 -6.80
N ASP A 57 17.81 -5.96 -6.92
CA ASP A 57 16.96 -6.80 -6.10
C ASP A 57 16.03 -7.67 -6.96
N SER A 58 15.41 -8.64 -6.30
CA SER A 58 14.34 -9.42 -6.89
C SER A 58 13.29 -9.80 -5.85
N ARG A 59 12.03 -9.85 -6.28
CA ARG A 59 10.90 -10.30 -5.47
C ARG A 59 10.12 -11.35 -6.23
N THR A 60 9.84 -12.47 -5.58
CA THR A 60 8.93 -13.51 -6.10
C THR A 60 7.71 -13.60 -5.21
N ARG A 61 6.53 -13.52 -5.79
CA ARG A 61 5.27 -13.86 -5.14
C ARG A 61 4.65 -15.08 -5.80
N LEU A 62 4.32 -16.09 -5.01
CA LEU A 62 3.65 -17.30 -5.49
C LEU A 62 2.23 -17.34 -4.95
N TYR A 63 1.25 -17.50 -5.83
CA TYR A 63 -0.17 -17.49 -5.49
C TYR A 63 -0.77 -18.88 -5.65
N TYR A 64 -1.51 -19.31 -4.64
CA TYR A 64 -2.25 -20.55 -4.64
C TYR A 64 -3.67 -20.32 -4.16
N THR A 65 -4.66 -20.74 -4.94
CA THR A 65 -6.06 -20.76 -4.54
C THR A 65 -6.64 -22.16 -4.73
N ALA A 66 -7.19 -22.71 -3.65
CA ALA A 66 -7.94 -23.95 -3.67
C ALA A 66 -9.44 -23.62 -3.70
N LEU A 67 -10.09 -23.82 -4.85
CA LEU A 67 -11.54 -23.69 -5.00
C LEU A 67 -12.20 -24.97 -4.50
N ILE A 68 -12.71 -24.93 -3.28
CA ILE A 68 -13.29 -26.10 -2.59
C ILE A 68 -14.71 -26.36 -3.11
N ASN A 69 -15.50 -25.31 -3.32
CA ASN A 69 -16.79 -25.32 -4.01
C ASN A 69 -17.18 -23.90 -4.45
N ASP A 70 -18.34 -23.76 -5.11
CA ASP A 70 -18.87 -22.48 -5.64
C ASP A 70 -18.94 -21.33 -4.62
N ASN A 71 -19.00 -21.64 -3.32
CA ASN A 71 -19.14 -20.67 -2.25
C ASN A 71 -17.97 -20.67 -1.26
N LEU A 72 -16.89 -21.43 -1.49
CA LEU A 72 -15.78 -21.50 -0.56
C LEU A 72 -14.46 -21.76 -1.29
N LYS A 73 -13.49 -20.90 -1.02
CA LYS A 73 -12.10 -21.08 -1.44
C LYS A 73 -11.13 -20.80 -0.29
N PHE A 74 -9.95 -21.39 -0.39
CA PHE A 74 -8.79 -21.05 0.43
C PHE A 74 -7.77 -20.34 -0.46
N VAL A 75 -7.21 -19.24 0.02
CA VAL A 75 -6.23 -18.42 -0.68
C VAL A 75 -4.96 -18.37 0.15
N SER A 76 -3.82 -18.61 -0.51
CA SER A 76 -2.50 -18.45 0.08
C SER A 76 -1.55 -17.74 -0.88
N LYS A 77 -0.70 -16.87 -0.35
CA LYS A 77 0.37 -16.20 -1.09
C LYS A 77 1.66 -16.27 -0.29
N PHE A 78 2.76 -16.53 -0.98
CA PHE A 78 4.11 -16.53 -0.41
C PHE A 78 4.96 -15.47 -1.08
N GLU A 79 5.87 -14.87 -0.33
CA GLU A 79 6.84 -13.87 -0.79
C GLU A 79 8.27 -14.32 -0.52
N ILE A 80 9.16 -13.93 -1.43
CA ILE A 80 10.59 -14.22 -1.40
C ILE A 80 11.31 -12.98 -1.94
N ASP A 81 12.02 -12.27 -1.07
CA ASP A 81 12.74 -11.04 -1.40
C ASP A 81 14.25 -11.22 -1.34
N SER A 82 14.99 -10.60 -2.25
CA SER A 82 16.42 -10.85 -2.38
C SER A 82 17.15 -9.62 -2.89
N VAL A 83 18.15 -9.16 -2.14
CA VAL A 83 19.14 -8.18 -2.59
C VAL A 83 20.37 -8.93 -3.11
N TRP A 84 20.78 -8.67 -4.34
CA TRP A 84 21.85 -9.42 -4.99
C TRP A 84 23.22 -8.94 -4.49
N GLY A 85 24.03 -9.89 -4.03
CA GLY A 85 25.37 -9.60 -3.48
C GLY A 85 25.38 -9.21 -2.01
N ASP A 86 24.22 -9.18 -1.35
CA ASP A 86 24.14 -9.03 0.10
C ASP A 86 24.97 -10.13 0.79
N ASN A 87 25.76 -9.75 1.79
CA ASN A 87 26.66 -10.64 2.53
C ASN A 87 26.35 -10.69 4.03
N GLU A 88 25.16 -10.25 4.45
CA GLU A 88 24.72 -10.41 5.84
C GLU A 88 24.60 -11.89 6.21
N TYR A 89 25.68 -12.40 6.80
CA TYR A 89 25.83 -13.78 7.23
C TYR A 89 25.16 -14.04 8.59
N TYR A 90 24.56 -13.03 9.24
CA TYR A 90 24.13 -13.09 10.65
C TYR A 90 22.98 -12.14 11.06
N ASP A 91 21.86 -12.09 10.32
CA ASP A 91 20.60 -11.69 10.98
C ASP A 91 19.56 -12.80 10.86
N SER A 92 19.02 -13.20 12.01
CA SER A 92 18.33 -14.47 12.24
C SER A 92 16.80 -14.41 12.08
N GLY A 93 16.29 -13.36 11.43
CA GLY A 93 14.84 -13.16 11.21
C GLY A 93 14.38 -13.21 9.75
N LYS A 94 15.19 -12.69 8.81
CA LYS A 94 14.88 -12.64 7.37
C LYS A 94 16.04 -13.29 6.61
N GLY A 95 15.81 -14.41 5.94
CA GLY A 95 16.90 -15.13 5.29
C GLY A 95 17.47 -14.34 4.11
N SER A 96 18.68 -13.78 4.23
CA SER A 96 19.37 -13.12 3.11
C SER A 96 19.52 -14.08 1.90
N GLN A 97 18.65 -13.92 0.91
CA GLN A 97 18.77 -14.52 -0.42
C GLN A 97 19.44 -13.53 -1.35
N GLY A 98 20.27 -14.00 -2.29
CA GLY A 98 20.93 -13.16 -3.31
C GLY A 98 22.45 -13.08 -3.18
N ARG A 99 23.02 -13.62 -2.10
CA ARG A 99 24.47 -13.77 -1.91
C ARG A 99 25.12 -14.78 -2.87
N PHE A 100 26.45 -14.75 -2.94
CA PHE A 100 27.18 -15.86 -3.55
C PHE A 100 26.97 -17.14 -2.73
N ALA A 101 26.60 -18.25 -3.38
CA ALA A 101 26.00 -19.43 -2.73
C ALA A 101 24.66 -19.08 -2.03
N ALA A 102 23.69 -18.69 -2.86
CA ALA A 102 22.40 -18.06 -2.49
C ALA A 102 21.41 -18.93 -1.70
N ASP A 103 21.83 -20.09 -1.17
CA ASP A 103 20.96 -20.92 -0.33
C ASP A 103 20.64 -20.16 0.98
N SER A 104 19.34 -19.99 1.26
CA SER A 104 18.82 -19.28 2.44
C SER A 104 17.45 -19.85 2.88
N VAL A 105 16.96 -19.41 4.05
CA VAL A 105 15.61 -19.71 4.55
C VAL A 105 14.78 -18.43 4.42
N ASN A 106 14.12 -18.26 3.27
CA ASN A 106 13.58 -16.96 2.87
C ASN A 106 12.20 -17.07 2.21
N ILE A 107 11.22 -17.66 2.91
CA ILE A 107 9.85 -17.73 2.41
C ILE A 107 8.94 -17.17 3.48
N GLU A 108 8.23 -16.10 3.13
CA GLU A 108 7.29 -15.40 3.99
C GLU A 108 5.86 -15.76 3.57
N THR A 109 4.95 -15.83 4.55
CA THR A 109 3.52 -15.99 4.26
C THR A 109 2.89 -14.62 4.18
N LYS A 110 2.52 -14.20 2.97
CA LYS A 110 1.87 -12.90 2.75
C LYS A 110 0.38 -12.97 3.03
N ASN A 111 -0.30 -13.99 2.50
CA ASN A 111 -1.73 -14.21 2.76
C ASN A 111 -2.01 -15.69 3.09
N ALA A 112 -2.98 -15.90 3.97
CA ALA A 112 -3.57 -17.20 4.29
C ALA A 112 -4.98 -17.01 4.86
N TYR A 113 -6.01 -17.19 4.03
CA TYR A 113 -7.40 -16.95 4.44
C TYR A 113 -8.40 -17.83 3.69
N ILE A 114 -9.58 -17.98 4.28
CA ILE A 114 -10.77 -18.51 3.59
C ILE A 114 -11.62 -17.36 3.06
N ASP A 115 -12.24 -17.56 1.91
CA ASP A 115 -13.16 -16.62 1.28
C ASP A 115 -14.42 -17.39 0.87
N PHE A 116 -15.58 -16.97 1.37
CA PHE A 116 -16.81 -17.69 1.19
C PHE A 116 -18.04 -16.79 1.08
N ASN A 117 -19.07 -17.30 0.40
CA ASN A 117 -20.35 -16.62 0.27
C ASN A 117 -21.38 -17.21 1.24
N LEU A 118 -22.06 -16.34 1.99
CA LEU A 118 -23.19 -16.66 2.85
C LEU A 118 -24.44 -15.91 2.35
N GLY A 119 -25.14 -16.51 1.39
CA GLY A 119 -26.25 -15.84 0.70
C GLY A 119 -25.73 -14.64 -0.11
N PRO A 120 -26.23 -13.41 0.13
CA PRO A 120 -25.76 -12.21 -0.57
C PRO A 120 -24.45 -11.63 0.00
N ALA A 121 -23.96 -12.13 1.13
CA ALA A 121 -22.74 -11.65 1.77
C ALA A 121 -21.52 -12.45 1.32
N ASN A 122 -20.39 -11.78 1.12
CA ASN A 122 -19.07 -12.38 1.00
C ASN A 122 -18.29 -12.16 2.29
N VAL A 123 -17.57 -13.18 2.77
CA VAL A 123 -16.76 -13.11 3.98
C VAL A 123 -15.37 -13.65 3.69
N LYS A 124 -14.35 -12.89 4.07
CA LYS A 124 -12.95 -13.32 4.13
C LYS A 124 -12.51 -13.40 5.58
N MET A 125 -11.80 -14.46 5.95
CA MET A 125 -11.32 -14.68 7.32
C MET A 125 -9.91 -15.27 7.32
N GLY A 126 -8.98 -14.60 7.99
CA GLY A 126 -7.55 -14.92 8.04
C GLY A 126 -6.68 -13.73 7.64
N THR A 127 -5.39 -13.98 7.40
CA THR A 127 -4.40 -12.99 6.96
C THR A 127 -4.62 -12.65 5.49
N GLN A 128 -4.98 -11.40 5.20
CA GLN A 128 -5.44 -10.93 3.90
C GLN A 128 -5.04 -9.46 3.68
N GLY A 129 -4.81 -9.07 2.44
CA GLY A 129 -4.66 -7.66 2.08
C GLY A 129 -5.98 -6.90 2.04
N GLY A 130 -5.94 -5.61 2.33
CA GLY A 130 -7.06 -4.72 2.05
C GLY A 130 -6.68 -3.25 2.05
N VAL A 131 -7.51 -2.47 1.36
CA VAL A 131 -7.34 -1.03 1.21
C VAL A 131 -8.52 -0.29 1.85
N ILE A 132 -8.23 0.78 2.59
CA ILE A 132 -9.17 1.72 3.21
C ILE A 132 -8.78 3.14 2.75
N GLN A 133 -9.75 3.88 2.20
CA GLN A 133 -9.59 5.27 1.75
C GLN A 133 -8.35 5.46 0.86
N ARG A 134 -8.26 4.67 -0.22
CA ARG A 134 -7.18 4.71 -1.24
C ARG A 134 -5.76 4.40 -0.74
N GLY A 135 -5.57 4.02 0.53
CA GLY A 135 -4.25 3.83 1.12
C GLY A 135 -3.89 4.93 2.13
N PHE A 136 -4.64 6.05 2.13
CA PHE A 136 -4.47 7.12 3.13
C PHE A 136 -4.76 6.66 4.57
N ILE A 137 -5.45 5.54 4.78
CA ILE A 137 -5.63 4.91 6.09
C ILE A 137 -5.02 3.51 6.13
N VAL A 138 -5.37 2.62 5.18
CA VAL A 138 -4.73 1.29 5.11
C VAL A 138 -4.50 0.89 3.66
N ASP A 139 -3.30 0.41 3.34
CA ASP A 139 -2.99 -0.47 2.20
C ASP A 139 -1.96 -1.51 2.62
N GLU A 140 -2.41 -2.50 3.41
CA GLU A 140 -1.54 -3.52 4.00
C GLU A 140 -2.27 -4.86 4.20
N ASP A 141 -1.49 -5.91 4.43
CA ASP A 141 -1.96 -7.21 4.90
C ASP A 141 -2.25 -7.20 6.41
N PHE A 142 -3.44 -7.67 6.77
CA PHE A 142 -3.89 -7.77 8.15
C PHE A 142 -4.53 -9.12 8.44
N SER A 143 -4.52 -9.53 9.71
CA SER A 143 -5.24 -10.72 10.17
C SER A 143 -6.61 -10.33 10.70
N GLY A 144 -7.67 -10.84 10.08
CA GLY A 144 -9.00 -10.39 10.46
C GLY A 144 -10.16 -10.96 9.66
N ILE A 145 -11.27 -10.23 9.68
CA ILE A 145 -12.51 -10.55 8.97
C ILE A 145 -12.89 -9.36 8.08
N THR A 146 -13.14 -9.63 6.80
CA THR A 146 -13.76 -8.67 5.88
C THR A 146 -15.12 -9.20 5.46
N LEU A 147 -16.17 -8.41 5.65
CA LEU A 147 -17.54 -8.68 5.22
C LEU A 147 -17.91 -7.72 4.09
N GLY A 148 -18.34 -8.25 2.95
CA GLY A 148 -18.92 -7.49 1.84
C GLY A 148 -20.40 -7.82 1.65
N LEU A 149 -21.26 -6.81 1.56
CA LEU A 149 -22.68 -6.94 1.28
C LEU A 149 -23.20 -5.73 0.49
N THR A 150 -23.43 -5.88 -0.82
CA THR A 150 -24.03 -4.85 -1.72
C THR A 150 -23.79 -3.40 -1.30
N GLY A 151 -22.59 -2.88 -1.61
CA GLY A 151 -22.16 -1.53 -1.25
C GLY A 151 -21.57 -1.42 0.16
N LEU A 152 -22.02 -2.23 1.13
CA LEU A 152 -21.47 -2.26 2.48
C LEU A 152 -20.17 -3.08 2.52
N THR A 153 -19.15 -2.52 3.14
CA THR A 153 -17.95 -3.24 3.58
C THR A 153 -17.78 -3.00 5.07
N ALA A 154 -17.55 -4.07 5.83
CA ALA A 154 -17.16 -3.99 7.23
C ALA A 154 -15.90 -4.81 7.46
N ARG A 155 -14.98 -4.30 8.26
CA ARG A 155 -13.74 -4.99 8.60
C ARG A 155 -13.51 -5.00 10.10
N PHE A 156 -12.91 -6.09 10.53
CA PHE A 156 -12.24 -6.22 11.81
C PHE A 156 -10.82 -6.71 11.51
N ALA A 157 -9.81 -6.05 12.06
CA ALA A 157 -8.44 -6.52 12.05
C ALA A 157 -7.91 -6.58 13.48
N LYS A 158 -7.23 -7.67 13.81
CA LYS A 158 -6.38 -7.76 14.99
C LYS A 158 -5.01 -7.20 14.60
N ILE A 159 -4.61 -6.10 15.22
CA ILE A 159 -3.32 -5.45 14.97
C ILE A 159 -2.26 -6.11 15.84
N ASP A 160 -2.49 -6.14 17.15
CA ASP A 160 -1.59 -6.77 18.11
C ASP A 160 -2.37 -7.53 19.20
N GLU A 161 -1.76 -8.59 19.69
CA GLU A 161 -2.23 -9.40 20.82
C GLU A 161 -1.11 -9.48 21.86
N ASP A 162 -1.13 -8.57 22.82
CA ASP A 162 -0.25 -8.61 23.99
C ASP A 162 -1.03 -9.09 25.23
N GLY A 163 -0.35 -9.81 26.12
CA GLY A 163 -0.92 -10.18 27.42
C GLY A 163 -2.03 -11.24 27.46
N ASP A 164 -2.75 -11.25 28.59
CA ASP A 164 -3.81 -12.22 28.95
C ASP A 164 -5.23 -11.58 28.87
N SER A 165 -5.34 -10.30 28.48
CA SER A 165 -6.58 -9.53 28.57
C SER A 165 -6.81 -8.64 27.35
N SER A 166 -8.08 -8.37 27.02
CA SER A 166 -8.43 -7.60 25.82
C SER A 166 -8.11 -6.11 25.88
N SER A 167 -7.66 -5.59 27.03
CA SER A 167 -7.21 -4.19 27.17
C SER A 167 -5.76 -3.99 26.72
N ASP A 168 -5.04 -5.09 26.51
CA ASP A 168 -3.63 -5.11 26.09
C ASP A 168 -3.53 -5.39 24.57
N ASP A 169 -4.66 -5.31 23.86
CA ASP A 169 -4.79 -5.64 22.44
C ASP A 169 -4.94 -4.37 21.59
N ALA A 170 -4.38 -4.38 20.38
CA ALA A 170 -4.68 -3.37 19.37
C ALA A 170 -5.60 -3.94 18.28
N GLN A 171 -6.64 -3.20 17.89
CA GLN A 171 -7.67 -3.65 16.94
C GLN A 171 -8.16 -2.51 16.04
N LEU A 172 -8.54 -2.85 14.81
CA LEU A 172 -9.16 -1.93 13.87
C LEU A 172 -10.57 -2.41 13.51
N PHE A 173 -11.52 -1.49 13.55
CA PHE A 173 -12.88 -1.68 13.07
C PHE A 173 -13.19 -0.67 11.98
N GLN A 174 -13.80 -1.13 10.89
CA GLN A 174 -14.12 -0.24 9.77
C GLN A 174 -15.51 -0.56 9.20
N LEU A 175 -16.21 0.49 8.79
CA LEU A 175 -17.50 0.42 8.10
C LEU A 175 -17.54 1.44 6.96
N ALA A 176 -17.79 0.98 5.73
CA ALA A 176 -17.99 1.83 4.57
C ALA A 176 -19.23 1.42 3.78
N TYR A 177 -19.88 2.38 3.13
CA TYR A 177 -21.02 2.11 2.26
C TYR A 177 -20.91 2.86 0.93
N ALA A 178 -20.63 2.14 -0.15
CA ALA A 178 -20.59 2.69 -1.50
C ALA A 178 -22.02 2.91 -2.05
N LEU A 179 -22.41 4.17 -2.17
CA LEU A 179 -23.66 4.62 -2.76
C LEU A 179 -23.44 5.02 -4.22
N ASP A 180 -23.85 4.16 -5.15
CA ASP A 180 -23.86 4.47 -6.59
C ASP A 180 -25.09 5.33 -6.94
N LEU A 181 -24.83 6.53 -7.43
CA LEU A 181 -25.82 7.54 -7.85
C LEU A 181 -25.93 7.68 -9.37
N GLY A 182 -25.37 6.74 -10.15
CA GLY A 182 -25.44 6.74 -11.61
C GLY A 182 -24.45 7.70 -12.25
N GLY A 183 -23.16 7.34 -12.21
CA GLY A 183 -22.03 8.13 -12.73
C GLY A 183 -21.23 8.87 -11.65
N LEU A 184 -21.69 8.77 -10.40
CA LEU A 184 -21.02 9.25 -9.19
C LEU A 184 -21.22 8.20 -8.11
N THR A 185 -20.14 7.78 -7.44
CA THR A 185 -20.18 6.94 -6.25
C THR A 185 -19.72 7.78 -5.07
N LEU A 186 -20.49 7.73 -3.98
CA LEU A 186 -20.12 8.31 -2.69
C LEU A 186 -19.90 7.18 -1.70
N THR A 187 -18.75 7.14 -1.03
CA THR A 187 -18.43 6.12 -0.05
C THR A 187 -18.08 6.79 1.28
N PRO A 188 -19.07 7.12 2.14
CA PRO A 188 -18.80 7.42 3.53
C PRO A 188 -18.10 6.22 4.20
N ASN A 189 -17.11 6.55 5.03
CA ASN A 189 -16.29 5.59 5.74
C ASN A 189 -16.12 6.03 7.20
N PHE A 190 -16.15 5.07 8.10
CA PHE A 190 -15.77 5.24 9.49
C PHE A 190 -14.78 4.13 9.87
N THR A 191 -13.63 4.50 10.39
CA THR A 191 -12.60 3.61 10.91
C THR A 191 -12.32 3.97 12.36
N TYR A 192 -12.16 2.98 13.23
CA TYR A 192 -11.83 3.16 14.65
C TYR A 192 -10.68 2.23 15.00
N TYR A 193 -9.68 2.80 15.67
CA TYR A 193 -8.56 2.08 16.26
C TYR A 193 -8.78 2.01 17.77
N ASP A 194 -8.83 0.78 18.28
CA ASP A 194 -8.79 0.46 19.70
C ASP A 194 -7.34 0.10 20.00
N LEU A 195 -6.63 0.96 20.72
CA LEU A 195 -5.20 0.81 20.98
C LEU A 195 -4.96 0.59 22.48
N TYR A 196 -3.83 0.01 22.83
CA TYR A 196 -3.40 -0.20 24.21
C TYR A 196 -2.57 0.98 24.71
N ASP A 197 -2.37 1.04 26.03
CA ASP A 197 -1.50 2.02 26.66
C ASP A 197 -0.03 1.77 26.27
N ASP A 198 0.60 2.76 25.65
CA ASP A 198 1.99 2.68 25.19
C ASP A 198 2.68 4.05 25.28
N GLN A 199 4.01 4.06 25.18
CA GLN A 199 4.82 5.26 24.97
C GLN A 199 5.21 5.32 23.51
N VAL A 200 4.71 6.32 22.80
CA VAL A 200 4.95 6.49 21.36
C VAL A 200 5.60 7.83 21.09
N GLU A 201 6.31 7.92 19.97
CA GLU A 201 6.81 9.18 19.42
C GLU A 201 5.98 9.52 18.18
N ILE A 202 5.33 10.68 18.17
CA ILE A 202 4.51 11.18 17.05
C ILE A 202 5.03 12.58 16.72
N GLU A 203 5.41 12.79 15.46
CA GLU A 203 5.98 14.06 14.98
C GLU A 203 7.12 14.61 15.86
N GLY A 204 7.97 13.72 16.40
CA GLY A 204 9.09 14.09 17.28
C GLY A 204 8.72 14.34 18.76
N TYR A 205 7.45 14.19 19.14
CA TYR A 205 6.96 14.35 20.52
C TYR A 205 6.72 13.00 21.19
N GLU A 206 7.30 12.77 22.37
CA GLU A 206 7.01 11.60 23.22
C GLU A 206 5.63 11.75 23.90
N ILE A 207 4.69 10.87 23.59
CA ILE A 207 3.31 10.88 24.12
C ILE A 207 3.04 9.57 24.87
N GLN A 208 2.54 9.69 26.11
CA GLN A 208 1.97 8.57 26.85
C GLN A 208 0.52 8.36 26.40
N LEU A 209 0.22 7.21 25.81
CA LEU A 209 -1.15 6.81 25.52
C LEU A 209 -1.79 6.26 26.81
N GLU A 210 -3.00 6.73 27.14
CA GLU A 210 -3.82 6.24 28.25
C GLU A 210 -5.27 6.08 27.80
N ASP A 211 -5.73 4.84 27.60
CA ASP A 211 -7.03 4.51 26.99
C ASP A 211 -7.30 5.27 25.66
N PRO A 212 -6.34 5.25 24.71
CA PRO A 212 -6.41 6.02 23.48
C PRO A 212 -7.59 5.58 22.59
N LYS A 213 -8.28 6.57 22.02
CA LYS A 213 -9.43 6.37 21.13
C LYS A 213 -9.26 7.20 19.87
N VAL A 214 -8.74 6.58 18.81
CA VAL A 214 -8.53 7.26 17.52
C VAL A 214 -9.58 6.79 16.51
N TRP A 215 -10.23 7.72 15.83
CA TRP A 215 -11.21 7.41 14.80
C TRP A 215 -11.08 8.34 13.58
N PHE A 216 -11.44 7.79 12.44
CA PHE A 216 -11.43 8.47 11.15
C PHE A 216 -12.85 8.50 10.60
N LEU A 217 -13.35 9.69 10.30
CA LEU A 217 -14.58 9.89 9.55
C LEU A 217 -14.24 10.44 8.18
N GLY A 218 -14.60 9.72 7.13
CA GLY A 218 -14.27 10.15 5.77
C GLY A 218 -15.35 9.95 4.73
N LEU A 219 -15.09 10.55 3.58
CA LEU A 219 -15.91 10.46 2.39
C LEU A 219 -15.01 10.33 1.18
N ASP A 220 -15.20 9.24 0.45
CA ASP A 220 -14.64 9.06 -0.87
C ASP A 220 -15.69 9.41 -1.94
N VAL A 221 -15.23 10.01 -3.03
CA VAL A 221 -16.01 10.39 -4.19
C VAL A 221 -15.33 9.84 -5.42
N ASP A 222 -16.07 9.15 -6.27
CA ASP A 222 -15.59 8.65 -7.57
C ASP A 222 -16.59 9.01 -8.65
N GLY A 223 -16.13 9.55 -9.77
CA GLY A 223 -17.03 9.91 -10.86
C GLY A 223 -16.35 9.98 -12.21
N ALA A 224 -17.18 9.99 -13.25
CA ALA A 224 -16.74 10.16 -14.62
C ALA A 224 -17.76 10.96 -15.43
N ALA A 225 -17.26 11.84 -16.30
CA ALA A 225 -18.07 12.69 -17.17
C ALA A 225 -17.40 12.83 -18.56
N GLY A 226 -17.80 11.97 -19.50
CA GLY A 226 -17.21 11.95 -20.83
C GLY A 226 -15.77 11.45 -20.78
N ALA A 227 -14.81 12.28 -21.21
CA ALA A 227 -13.38 11.97 -21.19
C ALA A 227 -12.70 12.28 -19.84
N LEU A 228 -13.43 12.87 -18.89
CA LEU A 228 -12.92 13.20 -17.55
C LEU A 228 -13.29 12.09 -16.56
N SER A 229 -12.30 11.55 -15.86
CA SER A 229 -12.45 10.81 -14.60
C SER A 229 -12.01 11.71 -13.44
N TYR A 230 -12.61 11.54 -12.27
CA TYR A 230 -12.19 12.25 -11.06
C TYR A 230 -12.48 11.43 -9.81
N TRP A 231 -11.68 11.68 -8.79
CA TRP A 231 -11.89 11.16 -7.46
C TRP A 231 -11.55 12.22 -6.41
N GLY A 232 -12.06 12.03 -5.20
CA GLY A 232 -11.68 12.82 -4.05
C GLY A 232 -11.85 12.03 -2.77
N THR A 233 -11.03 12.32 -1.78
CA THR A 233 -11.05 11.74 -0.45
C THR A 233 -10.94 12.87 0.57
N PHE A 234 -11.87 12.92 1.50
CA PHE A 234 -11.73 13.73 2.72
C PHE A 234 -11.74 12.80 3.92
N ILE A 235 -10.86 13.07 4.88
CA ILE A 235 -10.74 12.34 6.13
C ILE A 235 -10.60 13.36 7.25
N TYR A 236 -11.44 13.26 8.26
CA TYR A 236 -11.21 13.88 9.55
C TYR A 236 -10.77 12.80 10.52
N GLU A 237 -9.69 13.06 11.22
CA GLU A 237 -9.18 12.26 12.32
C GLU A 237 -9.55 12.96 13.63
N GLY A 238 -10.15 12.20 14.53
CA GLY A 238 -10.52 12.69 15.85
C GLY A 238 -10.31 11.65 16.91
N GLY A 239 -10.29 12.10 18.17
CA GLY A 239 -9.99 11.19 19.25
C GLY A 239 -9.39 11.85 20.48
N GLU A 240 -8.87 11.01 21.35
CA GLU A 240 -8.06 11.38 22.51
C GLU A 240 -6.95 10.34 22.64
N LEU A 241 -5.71 10.77 22.87
CA LEU A 241 -4.59 9.88 23.15
C LEU A 241 -4.43 9.62 24.65
N ASN A 242 -4.82 10.59 25.47
CA ASN A 242 -4.91 10.52 26.92
C ASN A 242 -5.88 11.62 27.43
N SER A 243 -5.88 11.93 28.73
CA SER A 243 -6.80 12.96 29.28
C SER A 243 -6.46 14.41 28.95
N ASP A 244 -5.26 14.66 28.43
CA ASP A 244 -4.71 16.00 28.18
C ASP A 244 -4.47 16.28 26.69
N VAL A 245 -4.42 15.26 25.82
CA VAL A 245 -4.13 15.38 24.38
C VAL A 245 -5.32 14.86 23.56
N ASP A 246 -6.08 15.78 22.98
CA ASP A 246 -7.11 15.47 21.98
C ASP A 246 -6.45 15.28 20.60
N VAL A 247 -7.17 14.64 19.67
CA VAL A 247 -6.77 14.54 18.25
C VAL A 247 -7.75 15.34 17.40
N ASP A 248 -7.25 16.26 16.58
CA ASP A 248 -8.01 17.05 15.59
C ASP A 248 -7.17 17.29 14.34
N ALA A 249 -7.25 16.36 13.40
CA ALA A 249 -6.46 16.40 12.18
C ALA A 249 -7.32 16.10 10.95
N PHE A 250 -6.81 16.44 9.76
CA PHE A 250 -7.54 16.13 8.52
C PHE A 250 -6.64 15.92 7.32
N LEU A 251 -7.17 15.16 6.37
CA LEU A 251 -6.60 14.96 5.05
C LEU A 251 -7.63 15.26 3.96
N LEU A 252 -7.20 15.97 2.92
CA LEU A 252 -7.97 16.19 1.69
C LEU A 252 -7.12 15.80 0.49
N ALA A 253 -7.61 14.89 -0.34
CA ALA A 253 -6.99 14.49 -1.60
C ALA A 253 -7.98 14.57 -2.76
N VAL A 254 -7.50 14.99 -3.93
CA VAL A 254 -8.28 15.10 -5.15
C VAL A 254 -7.42 14.69 -6.34
N GLY A 255 -7.97 13.87 -7.23
CA GLY A 255 -7.33 13.55 -8.50
C GLY A 255 -8.30 13.55 -9.68
N ALA A 256 -7.75 13.76 -10.86
CA ALA A 256 -8.51 13.78 -12.11
C ALA A 256 -7.66 13.31 -13.29
N GLY A 257 -8.29 12.57 -14.20
CA GLY A 257 -7.70 12.14 -15.48
C GLY A 257 -8.54 12.62 -16.65
N MET A 258 -7.90 13.06 -17.73
CA MET A 258 -8.57 13.51 -18.95
C MET A 258 -7.96 12.86 -20.18
N ASP A 259 -8.75 12.01 -20.84
CA ASP A 259 -8.42 11.45 -22.14
C ASP A 259 -8.46 12.54 -23.22
N LEU A 260 -7.28 13.02 -23.64
CA LEU A 260 -7.15 13.99 -24.73
C LEU A 260 -7.25 13.30 -26.10
N SER A 261 -6.93 12.01 -26.16
CA SER A 261 -7.13 11.11 -27.31
C SER A 261 -7.00 9.65 -26.88
N ASP A 262 -7.24 8.69 -27.80
CA ASP A 262 -7.03 7.25 -27.56
C ASP A 262 -5.57 6.87 -27.15
N ALA A 263 -4.62 7.80 -27.28
CA ALA A 263 -3.21 7.57 -27.00
C ALA A 263 -2.64 8.51 -25.93
N MET A 264 -3.40 9.50 -25.44
CA MET A 264 -2.85 10.53 -24.55
C MET A 264 -3.86 10.89 -23.46
N GLU A 265 -3.41 10.80 -22.22
CA GLU A 265 -4.13 11.17 -21.01
C GLU A 265 -3.33 12.25 -20.28
N LEU A 266 -4.01 13.30 -19.82
CA LEU A 266 -3.48 14.26 -18.85
C LEU A 266 -4.04 13.89 -17.48
N HIS A 267 -3.20 13.82 -16.45
CA HIS A 267 -3.63 13.55 -15.09
C HIS A 267 -3.14 14.61 -14.12
N PHE A 268 -3.86 14.72 -13.02
CA PHE A 268 -3.66 15.69 -11.96
C PHE A 268 -3.97 15.03 -10.63
N GLU A 269 -3.18 15.35 -9.63
CA GLU A 269 -3.42 14.95 -8.25
C GLU A 269 -2.98 16.05 -7.29
N THR A 270 -3.65 16.18 -6.16
CA THR A 270 -3.13 16.95 -5.03
C THR A 270 -3.67 16.37 -3.74
N PHE A 271 -2.87 16.41 -2.70
CA PHE A 271 -3.30 16.08 -1.36
C PHE A 271 -2.68 17.02 -0.34
N TYR A 272 -3.42 17.25 0.74
CA TYR A 272 -3.02 18.00 1.91
C TYR A 272 -3.33 17.15 3.14
N ALA A 273 -2.36 16.99 4.03
CA ALA A 273 -2.53 16.44 5.37
C ALA A 273 -2.07 17.49 6.38
N SER A 274 -2.84 17.69 7.45
CA SER A 274 -2.44 18.62 8.51
C SER A 274 -1.14 18.16 9.18
N GLY A 275 -0.32 19.14 9.59
CA GLY A 275 0.90 18.95 10.37
C GLY A 275 0.73 19.34 11.84
N GLN A 276 1.79 19.20 12.62
CA GLN A 276 1.77 19.52 14.04
C GLN A 276 2.30 20.93 14.29
N ASP A 277 1.47 21.83 14.81
CA ASP A 277 1.91 23.15 15.27
C ASP A 277 2.73 22.99 16.58
N ASP A 278 3.89 23.66 16.65
CA ASP A 278 4.83 23.63 17.78
C ASP A 278 4.21 24.06 19.12
N ASP A 279 3.20 24.93 19.08
CA ASP A 279 2.52 25.46 20.26
C ASP A 279 1.20 24.72 20.59
N ALA A 280 0.86 23.65 19.86
CA ALA A 280 -0.38 22.91 20.07
C ALA A 280 -0.31 21.98 21.30
N ASP A 281 -1.36 22.04 22.13
CA ASP A 281 -1.56 21.10 23.25
C ASP A 281 -2.21 19.77 22.78
N ASP A 282 -2.80 19.78 21.59
CA ASP A 282 -3.51 18.66 20.94
C ASP A 282 -2.69 18.14 19.74
N LEU A 283 -2.98 16.91 19.29
CA LEU A 283 -2.41 16.36 18.06
C LEU A 283 -3.18 16.89 16.84
N GLU A 284 -2.55 17.76 16.06
CA GLU A 284 -3.10 18.36 14.85
C GLU A 284 -2.54 17.74 13.57
N ALA A 285 -1.41 17.02 13.66
CA ALA A 285 -0.86 16.24 12.54
C ALA A 285 -1.72 15.02 12.22
N PHE A 286 -2.04 14.85 10.93
CA PHE A 286 -2.79 13.68 10.47
C PHE A 286 -1.90 12.43 10.52
N THR A 287 -2.19 11.53 11.46
CA THR A 287 -1.34 10.38 11.76
C THR A 287 -2.16 9.11 11.78
N VAL A 288 -1.72 8.08 11.04
CA VAL A 288 -2.38 6.78 11.08
C VAL A 288 -1.59 5.81 11.96
N PRO A 289 -2.19 5.22 13.02
CA PRO A 289 -1.45 4.37 13.95
C PRO A 289 -0.72 3.19 13.29
N VAL A 290 -1.33 2.54 12.29
CA VAL A 290 -0.72 1.44 11.54
C VAL A 290 -1.42 1.20 10.21
N GLY A 291 -0.64 0.76 9.23
CA GLY A 291 -1.10 0.14 7.98
C GLY A 291 -1.27 1.11 6.80
N GLN A 292 -1.05 2.41 7.00
CA GLN A 292 -1.05 3.40 5.93
C GLN A 292 0.08 3.11 4.94
N SER A 293 -0.23 3.22 3.65
CA SER A 293 0.76 3.20 2.58
C SER A 293 0.12 3.84 1.34
N TYR A 294 0.65 4.97 0.90
CA TYR A 294 0.19 5.70 -0.27
C TYR A 294 1.38 6.23 -1.08
N TYR A 295 1.71 5.52 -2.16
CA TYR A 295 2.81 5.90 -3.05
C TYR A 295 2.37 7.03 -3.98
N TRP A 296 3.21 8.05 -4.19
CA TRP A 296 2.82 9.25 -4.96
C TRP A 296 3.87 9.76 -5.96
N SER A 297 5.11 10.05 -5.55
CA SER A 297 6.22 10.40 -6.46
C SER A 297 7.35 9.37 -6.43
N GLU A 298 8.31 9.44 -7.38
CA GLU A 298 9.37 8.43 -7.46
C GLU A 298 10.41 8.56 -6.33
N ILE A 299 10.86 9.78 -6.04
CA ILE A 299 11.88 10.13 -5.03
C ILE A 299 11.24 10.44 -3.67
N MET A 300 10.24 11.34 -3.62
CA MET A 300 9.64 11.75 -2.34
C MET A 300 8.63 10.72 -1.82
N GLY A 301 7.95 9.97 -2.69
CA GLY A 301 6.77 9.17 -2.33
C GLY A 301 6.87 7.66 -2.56
N TYR A 302 8.08 7.09 -2.50
CA TYR A 302 8.38 5.68 -2.81
C TYR A 302 7.85 5.23 -4.19
N GLY A 303 8.60 5.49 -5.26
CA GLY A 303 8.24 5.06 -6.60
C GLY A 303 8.39 3.55 -6.89
N ILE A 304 8.69 3.24 -8.16
CA ILE A 304 8.99 1.86 -8.59
C ILE A 304 10.20 1.29 -7.84
N PHE A 305 11.16 2.12 -7.45
CA PHE A 305 12.38 1.75 -6.73
C PHE A 305 12.32 2.09 -5.23
N ASP A 306 11.23 1.64 -4.58
CA ASP A 306 10.86 1.73 -3.14
C ASP A 306 11.92 1.40 -2.05
N ASN A 307 13.15 1.92 -2.14
CA ASN A 307 14.27 1.63 -1.23
C ASN A 307 14.46 2.70 -0.13
N GLN A 308 14.29 3.96 -0.50
CA GLN A 308 14.41 5.13 0.39
C GLN A 308 13.66 6.29 -0.26
N VAL A 309 13.42 7.35 0.51
CA VAL A 309 12.88 8.62 0.02
C VAL A 309 13.85 9.77 0.27
N SER A 310 13.64 10.91 -0.39
CA SER A 310 14.40 12.11 -0.07
C SER A 310 14.12 12.58 1.35
N ASN A 311 15.11 13.19 1.96
CA ASN A 311 15.02 13.71 3.31
C ASN A 311 13.91 14.76 3.46
N GLY A 312 13.31 14.82 4.65
CA GLY A 312 12.14 15.64 4.96
C GLY A 312 10.80 15.13 4.40
N SER A 313 10.79 14.19 3.44
CA SER A 313 9.53 13.69 2.89
C SER A 313 8.78 12.77 3.85
N CYS A 314 7.44 12.84 3.87
CA CYS A 314 6.55 11.92 4.58
C CYS A 314 6.53 10.49 4.00
N ALA A 315 7.21 10.26 2.87
CA ALA A 315 7.23 8.98 2.18
C ALA A 315 5.81 8.50 1.80
N ASP A 316 5.45 7.26 2.14
CA ASP A 316 4.12 6.68 1.93
C ASP A 316 3.20 6.77 3.17
N TYR A 317 3.67 7.39 4.26
CA TYR A 317 2.89 7.67 5.47
C TYR A 317 2.47 9.15 5.46
N ILE A 318 1.42 9.45 4.71
CA ILE A 318 0.98 10.83 4.47
C ILE A 318 0.59 11.51 5.78
N SER A 319 1.41 12.48 6.20
CA SER A 319 1.28 13.41 7.33
C SER A 319 2.03 14.69 6.97
N ASP A 320 1.67 15.83 7.57
CA ASP A 320 2.39 17.10 7.48
C ASP A 320 2.85 17.49 6.06
N ILE A 321 1.93 17.50 5.10
CA ILE A 321 2.33 17.68 3.70
C ILE A 321 1.24 18.30 2.85
N TRP A 322 1.66 19.17 1.93
CA TRP A 322 0.91 19.49 0.73
C TRP A 322 1.71 19.09 -0.51
N ALA A 323 1.12 18.24 -1.36
CA ALA A 323 1.70 17.83 -2.63
C ALA A 323 0.74 18.03 -3.80
N ILE A 324 1.28 18.28 -4.99
CA ILE A 324 0.54 18.48 -6.23
C ILE A 324 1.29 17.89 -7.43
N ASN A 325 0.58 17.17 -8.28
CA ASN A 325 1.05 16.56 -9.52
C ASN A 325 0.30 17.11 -10.72
N VAL A 326 1.03 17.30 -11.81
CA VAL A 326 0.48 17.28 -13.17
C VAL A 326 1.33 16.36 -14.02
N GLY A 327 0.71 15.39 -14.68
CA GLY A 327 1.41 14.46 -15.54
C GLY A 327 0.69 14.14 -16.84
N VAL A 328 1.41 13.46 -17.73
CA VAL A 328 0.91 13.00 -19.02
C VAL A 328 1.34 11.56 -19.24
N SER A 329 0.38 10.74 -19.65
CA SER A 329 0.61 9.38 -20.13
C SER A 329 0.39 9.31 -21.64
N TYR A 330 1.35 8.75 -22.38
CA TYR A 330 1.31 8.64 -23.83
C TYR A 330 1.60 7.22 -24.34
N LYS A 331 0.59 6.61 -24.95
CA LYS A 331 0.68 5.29 -25.59
C LYS A 331 1.26 5.42 -27.00
N VAL A 332 2.58 5.24 -27.12
CA VAL A 332 3.31 5.29 -28.40
C VAL A 332 2.89 4.14 -29.32
N THR A 333 2.77 2.94 -28.78
CA THR A 333 2.29 1.73 -29.48
C THR A 333 1.49 0.84 -28.52
N GLU A 334 0.94 -0.29 -28.99
CA GLU A 334 0.33 -1.29 -28.11
C GLU A 334 1.29 -1.88 -27.06
N LYS A 335 2.61 -1.81 -27.30
CA LYS A 335 3.63 -2.37 -26.42
C LYS A 335 4.46 -1.33 -25.67
N LEU A 336 4.34 -0.05 -26.02
CA LEU A 336 5.19 1.01 -25.48
C LEU A 336 4.33 2.19 -25.04
N SER A 337 4.42 2.52 -23.76
CA SER A 337 3.90 3.76 -23.18
C SER A 337 5.04 4.56 -22.56
N LEU A 338 4.86 5.88 -22.55
CA LEU A 338 5.73 6.84 -21.89
C LEU A 338 4.89 7.64 -20.88
N GLY A 339 5.48 7.94 -19.73
CA GLY A 339 4.92 8.85 -18.73
C GLY A 339 5.87 10.01 -18.46
N ALA A 340 5.31 11.15 -18.12
CA ALA A 340 6.06 12.28 -17.57
C ALA A 340 5.20 12.99 -16.53
N ASP A 341 5.77 13.16 -15.35
CA ASP A 341 5.11 13.71 -14.17
C ASP A 341 5.92 14.86 -13.61
N LEU A 342 5.22 15.87 -13.09
CA LEU A 342 5.80 16.99 -12.38
C LEU A 342 5.11 17.09 -11.03
N TRP A 343 5.86 16.85 -9.97
CA TRP A 343 5.43 17.00 -8.59
C TRP A 343 6.00 18.28 -7.97
N TYR A 344 5.22 18.92 -7.12
CA TYR A 344 5.69 19.92 -6.16
C TYR A 344 5.18 19.51 -4.79
N ALA A 345 6.02 19.61 -3.77
CA ALA A 345 5.64 19.34 -2.40
C ALA A 345 6.29 20.31 -1.41
N GLN A 346 5.59 20.53 -0.31
CA GLN A 346 6.06 21.24 0.87
C GLN A 346 5.41 20.64 2.12
N LEU A 347 6.06 20.80 3.27
CA LEU A 347 5.48 20.47 4.57
C LEU A 347 4.27 21.39 4.86
N ALA A 348 3.35 20.92 5.70
CA ALA A 348 2.23 21.75 6.13
C ALA A 348 2.65 22.72 7.24
N GLU A 349 3.55 22.28 8.12
CA GLU A 349 4.21 23.05 9.17
C GLU A 349 5.74 23.10 8.96
N ASP A 350 6.41 24.02 9.66
CA ASP A 350 7.86 24.23 9.54
C ASP A 350 8.66 23.05 10.13
N ASN A 351 9.76 22.66 9.49
CA ASN A 351 10.69 21.68 10.06
C ASN A 351 11.60 22.31 11.15
N GLU A 352 12.54 21.53 11.69
CA GLU A 352 13.51 22.00 12.71
C GLU A 352 14.35 23.23 12.31
N ASN A 353 14.44 23.56 11.02
CA ASN A 353 15.19 24.68 10.46
C ASN A 353 14.30 25.87 10.03
N ASP A 354 13.02 25.87 10.36
CA ASP A 354 12.02 26.84 9.88
C ASP A 354 11.77 26.79 8.35
N ASP A 355 11.95 25.61 7.73
CA ASP A 355 11.76 25.38 6.29
C ASP A 355 10.59 24.44 5.98
N THR A 356 9.86 24.73 4.90
CA THR A 356 8.74 23.90 4.41
C THR A 356 8.95 23.35 3.01
N ASP A 357 9.80 23.95 2.17
CA ASP A 357 9.91 23.60 0.75
C ASP A 357 10.67 22.27 0.57
N LEU A 358 9.97 21.19 0.21
CA LEU A 358 10.59 19.92 -0.18
C LEU A 358 11.12 19.99 -1.61
N GLY A 359 10.40 20.72 -2.48
CA GLY A 359 10.86 21.10 -3.81
C GLY A 359 10.00 20.55 -4.95
N THR A 360 10.61 20.44 -6.13
CA THR A 360 9.93 20.06 -7.37
C THR A 360 10.59 18.85 -8.01
N GLU A 361 9.84 17.79 -8.28
CA GLU A 361 10.33 16.54 -8.85
C GLU A 361 9.80 16.34 -10.28
N ILE A 362 10.68 15.88 -11.18
CA ILE A 362 10.31 15.46 -12.54
C ILE A 362 10.56 13.97 -12.67
N ASP A 363 9.50 13.22 -13.00
CA ASP A 363 9.58 11.78 -13.22
C ASP A 363 9.34 11.46 -14.69
N LEU A 364 10.19 10.63 -15.26
CA LEU A 364 10.06 10.13 -16.62
C LEU A 364 10.02 8.61 -16.59
N SER A 365 8.98 8.04 -17.20
CA SER A 365 8.80 6.59 -17.25
C SER A 365 8.64 6.07 -18.68
N ALA A 366 9.11 4.85 -18.92
CA ALA A 366 8.90 4.11 -20.14
C ALA A 366 8.59 2.65 -19.84
N SER A 367 7.40 2.20 -20.24
CA SER A 367 6.93 0.84 -20.03
C SER A 367 6.86 0.12 -21.38
N TYR A 368 7.63 -0.97 -21.52
CA TYR A 368 7.71 -1.78 -22.72
C TYR A 368 7.42 -3.27 -22.49
N THR A 369 6.41 -3.80 -23.17
CA THR A 369 6.13 -5.24 -23.19
C THR A 369 7.09 -5.96 -24.14
N ILE A 370 8.11 -6.63 -23.59
CA ILE A 370 9.13 -7.35 -24.36
C ILE A 370 8.50 -8.53 -25.09
N VAL A 371 7.85 -9.41 -24.33
CA VAL A 371 7.03 -10.54 -24.81
C VAL A 371 5.80 -10.67 -23.93
N GLU A 372 4.83 -11.48 -24.34
CA GLU A 372 3.64 -11.74 -23.53
C GLU A 372 4.03 -12.20 -22.12
N GLY A 373 3.53 -11.48 -21.11
CA GLY A 373 3.82 -11.75 -19.70
C GLY A 373 5.16 -11.20 -19.19
N LEU A 374 6.02 -10.59 -20.02
CA LEU A 374 7.29 -9.97 -19.59
C LEU A 374 7.31 -8.48 -19.93
N GLN A 375 7.38 -7.66 -18.88
CA GLN A 375 7.38 -6.21 -18.92
C GLN A 375 8.76 -5.66 -18.53
N LEU A 376 9.16 -4.57 -19.16
CA LEU A 376 10.30 -3.73 -18.76
C LEU A 376 9.79 -2.32 -18.49
N ASP A 377 10.03 -1.83 -17.29
CA ASP A 377 9.78 -0.45 -16.90
C ASP A 377 11.13 0.23 -16.67
N VAL A 378 11.30 1.43 -17.21
CA VAL A 378 12.49 2.26 -17.00
C VAL A 378 12.01 3.59 -16.44
N VAL A 379 12.59 4.00 -15.32
CA VAL A 379 12.28 5.28 -14.66
C VAL A 379 13.56 6.09 -14.51
N ALA A 380 13.43 7.40 -14.68
CA ALA A 380 14.41 8.38 -14.27
C ALA A 380 13.68 9.55 -13.60
N ALA A 381 14.13 9.93 -12.40
CA ALA A 381 13.57 11.03 -11.63
C ALA A 381 14.67 12.00 -11.20
N TYR A 382 14.30 13.27 -11.05
CA TYR A 382 15.19 14.35 -10.58
C TYR A 382 14.38 15.29 -9.71
N LEU A 383 14.82 15.47 -8.46
CA LEU A 383 14.22 16.42 -7.52
C LEU A 383 15.10 17.66 -7.44
N PHE A 384 14.54 18.80 -7.84
CA PHE A 384 15.08 20.11 -7.47
C PHE A 384 14.75 20.31 -5.99
N ALA A 385 15.71 20.00 -5.12
CA ALA A 385 15.49 19.96 -3.69
C ALA A 385 15.30 21.38 -3.14
N GLY A 386 14.29 21.54 -2.28
CA GLY A 386 14.11 22.74 -1.48
C GLY A 386 14.89 22.67 -0.16
N ASP A 387 14.82 23.74 0.62
CA ASP A 387 15.57 23.90 1.87
C ASP A 387 15.17 22.82 2.91
N ALA A 388 13.91 22.38 2.93
CA ALA A 388 13.45 21.32 3.83
C ALA A 388 13.99 19.92 3.46
N THR A 389 14.31 19.68 2.18
CA THR A 389 14.95 18.43 1.76
C THR A 389 16.46 18.46 2.01
N THR A 390 17.11 19.59 1.71
CA THR A 390 18.56 19.75 1.91
C THR A 390 18.95 19.97 3.37
N MET A 391 18.00 20.28 4.26
CA MET A 391 18.24 20.64 5.66
C MET A 391 19.24 21.79 5.81
N ASP A 392 19.21 22.73 4.87
CA ASP A 392 20.03 23.94 4.93
C ASP A 392 21.56 23.66 4.94
N VAL A 393 21.98 22.49 4.42
CA VAL A 393 23.38 22.10 4.36
C VAL A 393 24.18 22.95 3.36
N HIS A 394 25.44 23.24 3.69
CA HIS A 394 26.26 24.16 2.87
C HIS A 394 26.73 23.63 1.51
N ASP A 395 26.73 22.31 1.31
CA ASP A 395 27.13 21.68 0.04
C ASP A 395 25.93 20.85 -0.45
N ASP A 396 24.81 21.55 -0.66
CA ASP A 396 23.54 21.03 -1.13
C ASP A 396 23.66 20.40 -2.52
N GLU A 397 22.92 19.32 -2.75
CA GLU A 397 22.85 18.67 -4.05
C GLU A 397 21.48 18.01 -4.27
N ASP A 398 21.06 17.96 -5.53
CA ASP A 398 19.74 17.48 -5.93
C ASP A 398 19.68 15.94 -5.95
N PRO A 399 18.63 15.31 -5.37
CA PRO A 399 18.40 13.89 -5.48
C PRO A 399 18.13 13.43 -6.93
N ILE A 400 18.74 12.30 -7.31
CA ILE A 400 18.57 11.70 -8.64
C ILE A 400 18.31 10.20 -8.51
N GLU A 401 17.33 9.71 -9.27
CA GLU A 401 17.04 8.28 -9.41
C GLU A 401 17.04 7.85 -10.87
N ILE A 402 17.63 6.68 -11.15
CA ILE A 402 17.46 6.00 -12.43
C ILE A 402 17.47 4.49 -12.24
N GLY A 403 16.58 3.80 -12.93
CA GLY A 403 16.58 2.35 -12.89
C GLY A 403 15.72 1.67 -13.93
N ALA A 404 15.74 0.34 -13.87
CA ALA A 404 14.89 -0.53 -14.65
C ALA A 404 14.30 -1.66 -13.80
N GLN A 405 13.04 -2.00 -14.06
CA GLN A 405 12.36 -3.17 -13.50
C GLN A 405 11.98 -4.12 -14.64
N PHE A 406 12.34 -5.39 -14.50
CA PHE A 406 11.77 -6.47 -15.29
C PHE A 406 10.73 -7.17 -14.44
N SER A 407 9.52 -7.35 -14.95
CA SER A 407 8.46 -8.03 -14.22
C SER A 407 7.73 -9.08 -15.07
N VAL A 408 7.35 -10.18 -14.41
CA VAL A 408 6.59 -11.28 -14.99
C VAL A 408 5.40 -11.58 -14.09
N ALA A 409 4.20 -11.59 -14.66
CA ALA A 409 2.99 -12.11 -14.03
C ALA A 409 2.51 -13.34 -14.79
N PHE A 410 2.12 -14.40 -14.08
CA PHE A 410 1.74 -15.68 -14.67
C PHE A 410 0.59 -16.38 -13.93
#